data_AF-T0IN78-F1
#
_entry.id   AF-T0IN78-F1
#
_cell.length_a   1.000
_cell.length_b   1.000
_cell.length_c   1.000
_cell.angle_alpha   90.00
_cell.angle_beta   90.00
_cell.angle_gamma   90.00
#
_symmetry.space_group_name_H-M   'P 1'
#
loop_
_entity.id
_entity.type
_entity.pdbx_description
1 polymer ?
#
loop_
_entity_poly.entity_id
_entity_poly.type
_entity_poly.pdbx_seq_one_letter_code
_entity_poly.pdbx_strand_id
1 'polypeptide(L)' 'MNRTGMVLSSVIVKKSGSFDLDQAALDTLKRAQPLPAIPADRPDVVELTIPVEYNLR' A
#
# COMPACT_ATOMS: atom_id res chain seq x y z
N MET A 1 -2.44 -1.59 -8.00
CA MET A 1 -3.67 -2.31 -7.60
C MET A 1 -4.63 -2.38 -8.77
N ASN A 2 -5.60 -3.30 -8.76
CA ASN A 2 -6.61 -3.44 -9.81
C ASN A 2 -7.93 -2.69 -9.46
N ARG A 3 -8.88 -2.67 -10.41
CA ARG A 3 -10.21 -2.04 -10.30
C ARG A 3 -10.98 -2.41 -9.03
N THR A 4 -10.88 -3.65 -8.58
CA THR A 4 -11.60 -4.16 -7.40
C THR A 4 -10.90 -3.83 -6.08
N GLY A 5 -9.78 -3.09 -6.11
CA GLY A 5 -9.01 -2.72 -4.92
C GLY A 5 -7.98 -3.76 -4.47
N MET A 6 -7.74 -4.82 -5.26
CA MET A 6 -6.73 -5.83 -4.93
C MET A 6 -5.33 -5.33 -5.28
N VAL A 7 -4.41 -5.48 -4.34
CA VAL A 7 -3.00 -5.11 -4.53
C VAL A 7 -2.32 -6.19 -5.36
N LEU A 8 -1.74 -5.79 -6.49
CA LEU A 8 -1.02 -6.69 -7.41
C LEU A 8 0.44 -6.85 -6.99
N SER A 9 1.05 -5.78 -6.50
CA SER A 9 2.42 -5.73 -5.99
C SER A 9 2.57 -4.56 -5.03
N SER A 10 3.57 -4.64 -4.15
CA SER A 10 3.93 -3.58 -3.20
C SER A 10 5.43 -3.59 -2.97
N VAL A 11 6.05 -2.40 -2.87
CA VAL A 11 7.49 -2.25 -2.64
C VAL A 11 7.75 -1.04 -1.75
N ILE A 12 8.83 -1.10 -0.96
CA ILE A 12 9.32 0.05 -0.19
C ILE A 12 10.12 0.96 -1.11
N VAL A 13 9.57 2.14 -1.40
CA VAL A 13 10.25 3.16 -2.21
C VAL A 13 11.28 3.95 -1.38
N LYS A 14 10.97 4.20 -0.10
CA LYS A 14 11.87 4.85 0.86
C LYS A 14 11.82 4.11 2.18
N LYS A 15 12.99 3.64 2.64
CA LYS A 15 13.13 2.92 3.92
C LYS A 15 12.94 3.86 5.11
N SER A 16 12.35 3.34 6.18
CA SER A 16 12.23 4.02 7.47
C SER A 16 13.54 4.06 8.27
N GLY A 17 14.49 3.18 7.94
CA GLY A 17 15.69 2.94 8.73
C GLY A 17 15.53 1.80 9.75
N SER A 18 14.33 1.23 9.89
CA SER A 18 14.06 0.04 10.69
C SER A 18 13.46 -1.07 9.83
N PHE A 19 14.06 -2.25 9.90
CA PHE A 19 13.57 -3.42 9.16
C PHE A 19 12.13 -3.79 9.58
N ASP A 20 11.85 -3.77 10.89
CA ASP A 20 10.54 -4.16 11.43
C ASP A 20 9.44 -3.20 10.97
N LEU A 21 9.73 -1.90 10.89
CA LEU A 21 8.76 -0.90 10.42
C LEU A 21 8.53 -0.99 8.92
N ASP A 22 9.57 -1.26 8.13
CA ASP A 22 9.44 -1.49 6.69
C ASP A 22 8.59 -2.74 6.41
N GLN A 23 8.83 -3.83 7.15
CA GLN A 23 8.06 -5.06 7.04
C GLN A 23 6.60 -4.87 7.48
N ALA A 24 6.38 -4.18 8.61
CA ALA A 24 5.03 -3.85 9.07
C ALA A 24 4.25 -2.99 8.06
N ALA A 25 4.92 -2.19 7.22
CA ALA A 25 4.28 -1.35 6.22
C ALA A 25 3.70 -2.21 5.10
N LEU A 26 4.51 -3.16 4.62
CA LEU A 26 4.09 -4.15 3.62
C LEU A 26 2.95 -5.03 4.16
N ASP A 27 3.03 -5.44 5.42
CA ASP A 27 1.99 -6.28 6.02
C ASP A 27 0.69 -5.51 6.28
N THR A 28 0.78 -4.19 6.51
CA THR A 28 -0.40 -3.32 6.60
C THR A 28 -1.16 -3.30 5.28
N LEU A 29 -0.46 -3.18 4.14
CA LEU A 29 -1.09 -3.26 2.82
C LEU A 29 -1.78 -4.61 2.59
N LYS A 30 -1.18 -5.72 3.03
CA LYS A 30 -1.81 -7.05 2.92
C LYS A 30 -3.10 -7.16 3.74
N ARG A 31 -3.08 -6.70 5.00
CA ARG A 31 -4.24 -6.75 5.90
C ARG A 31 -5.38 -5.82 5.46
N ALA A 32 -5.05 -4.71 4.82
CA ALA A 32 -6.02 -3.73 4.35
C ALA A 32 -6.75 -4.14 3.07
N GLN A 33 -6.42 -5.28 2.45
CA GLN A 33 -7.08 -5.70 1.22
C GLN A 33 -8.52 -6.18 1.46
N PRO A 34 -9.47 -5.87 0.54
CA PRO A 34 -9.28 -5.00 -0.63
C PRO A 34 -9.26 -3.51 -0.23
N LEU A 35 -8.45 -2.73 -0.94
CA LEU A 35 -8.48 -1.27 -0.84
C LEU A 35 -9.78 -0.73 -1.48
N PRO A 36 -10.13 0.55 -1.26
CA PRO A 36 -11.23 1.18 -1.98
C PRO A 36 -11.09 1.01 -3.50
N ALA A 37 -12.21 0.72 -4.17
CA ALA A 37 -12.24 0.49 -5.60
C ALA A 37 -11.78 1.74 -6.39
N ILE A 38 -11.22 1.50 -7.58
CA ILE A 38 -10.79 2.59 -8.47
C ILE A 38 -12.03 3.27 -9.08
N PRO A 39 -12.17 4.61 -8.99
CA PRO A 39 -13.25 5.35 -9.64
C PRO A 39 -13.41 5.03 -11.14
N ALA A 40 -14.64 5.11 -11.64
CA ALA A 40 -14.99 4.66 -13.00
C ALA A 40 -14.20 5.40 -14.10
N ASP A 41 -13.88 6.67 -13.87
CA ASP A 41 -13.15 7.58 -14.77
C ASP A 41 -11.63 7.32 -14.84
N ARG A 42 -11.12 6.32 -14.10
CA ARG A 42 -9.69 6.00 -14.06
C ARG A 42 -9.36 4.64 -14.71
N PRO A 43 -8.07 4.40 -15.03
CA PRO A 43 -7.63 3.12 -15.59
C PRO A 43 -7.91 1.94 -14.66
N ASP A 44 -7.98 0.73 -15.22
CA ASP A 44 -8.23 -0.51 -14.46
C ASP A 44 -7.11 -0.88 -13.49
N VAL A 45 -5.90 -0.38 -13.72
CA VAL A 45 -4.73 -0.58 -12.88
C VAL A 45 -4.12 0.77 -12.57
N VAL A 46 -3.83 0.99 -11.30
CA VAL A 46 -3.13 2.19 -10.82
C VAL A 46 -1.93 1.83 -9.97
N GLU A 47 -0.86 2.59 -10.15
CA GLU A 47 0.30 2.63 -9.28
C GLU A 47 0.17 3.82 -8.33
N LEU A 48 0.41 3.60 -7.03
CA LEU A 48 0.23 4.59 -5.98
C LEU A 48 1.47 4.59 -5.08
N THR A 49 2.00 5.78 -4.80
CA THR A 49 3.01 5.99 -3.76
C THR A 49 2.33 6.70 -2.60
N ILE A 50 2.26 6.04 -1.44
CA ILE A 50 1.64 6.58 -0.23
C ILE A 50 2.66 6.61 0.92
N PRO A 51 2.65 7.62 1.79
CA PRO A 51 3.43 7.60 3.02
C PRO A 51 2.82 6.61 4.02
N VAL A 52 3.68 5.92 4.76
CA VAL A 52 3.29 5.10 5.92
C VAL A 52 3.92 5.70 7.15
N GLU A 53 3.08 6.15 8.08
CA GLU A 53 3.51 6.83 9.31
C GLU A 53 3.22 5.95 10.53
N TYR A 54 4.21 5.87 11.42
CA TYR A 54 4.11 5.12 12.67
C TYR A 54 4.15 6.07 13.85
N ASN A 55 3.25 5.84 14.81
CA ASN A 55 3.27 6.50 16.10
C ASN A 55 3.70 5.47 17.16
N LEU A 56 4.97 5.52 17.54
CA LEU A 56 5.53 4.66 18.58
C LEU A 56 5.31 5.31 19.95
N ARG A 57 5.03 4.51 20.97
CA ARG A 57 4.88 4.96 22.36
C ARG A 57 6.01 4.43 23.22
#